data_AF-A0A2V9FBW7-F1
#
_entry.id   AF-A0A2V9FBW7-F1
#
_cell.length_a   1.000
_cell.length_b   1.000
_cell.length_c   1.000
_cell.angle_alpha   90.00
_cell.angle_beta   90.00
_cell.angle_gamma   90.00
#
_symmetry.space_group_name_H-M   'P 1'
#
loop_
_entity.id
_entity.type
_entity.pdbx_description
1 polymer ?
#
loop_
_entity_poly.entity_id
_entity_poly.type
_entity_poly.pdbx_seq_one_letter_code
_entity_poly.pdbx_strand_id
1 'polypeptide(L)'
;MWVLKAIGLFLAAAVWRLTGSRRFGALLIRALSAKNENLKNIAGILIVRAGKSAEPLLQDALHRRENLPLTLSLLADLGDRMVEKEIQPFSTDQDPKVAEAARQALRVLASNR
;
A
#
# COMPACT_ATOMS: atom_id res chain seq x y z
N MET A 1 11.34 16.58 -14.61
CA MET A 1 10.02 17.14 -14.22
C MET A 1 9.20 16.07 -13.54
N TRP A 2 8.75 16.31 -12.30
CA TRP A 2 7.95 15.35 -11.52
C TRP A 2 6.55 15.12 -12.11
N VAL A 3 6.00 16.11 -12.83
CA VAL A 3 4.70 16.04 -13.52
C VAL A 3 4.62 14.89 -14.52
N LEU A 4 5.67 14.66 -15.33
CA LEU A 4 5.71 13.53 -16.28
C LEU A 4 5.64 12.17 -15.57
N LYS A 5 6.29 12.05 -14.41
CA LYS A 5 6.21 10.84 -13.58
C LYS A 5 4.82 10.67 -12.99
N ALA A 6 4.17 11.76 -12.57
CA ALA A 6 2.78 11.72 -12.09
C ALA A 6 1.82 11.27 -13.19
N ILE A 7 1.93 11.80 -14.42
CA ILE A 7 1.14 11.36 -15.58
C ILE A 7 1.35 9.86 -15.82
N GLY A 8 2.61 9.39 -15.77
CA GLY A 8 2.93 7.97 -15.87
C GLY A 8 2.25 7.11 -14.79
N LEU A 9 2.17 7.60 -13.54
CA LEU A 9 1.47 6.89 -12.46
C LEU A 9 -0.04 6.81 -12.68
N PHE A 10 -0.67 7.89 -13.17
CA PHE A 10 -2.09 7.88 -13.51
C PHE A 10 -2.38 6.89 -14.64
N LEU A 11 -1.55 6.88 -15.69
CA LEU A 11 -1.67 5.92 -16.78
C LEU A 11 -1.45 4.48 -16.30
N ALA A 12 -0.44 4.24 -15.46
CA ALA A 12 -0.20 2.92 -14.87
C ALA A 12 -1.39 2.46 -14.02
N ALA A 13 -1.98 3.33 -13.20
CA ALA A 13 -3.16 3.00 -12.42
C ALA A 13 -4.37 2.70 -13.30
N ALA A 14 -4.59 3.47 -14.37
CA ALA A 14 -5.67 3.23 -15.31
C ALA A 14 -5.50 1.88 -16.04
N VAL A 15 -4.31 1.63 -16.59
CA VAL A 15 -3.99 0.37 -17.29
C VAL A 15 -4.09 -0.81 -16.33
N TRP A 16 -3.60 -0.68 -15.10
CA TRP A 16 -3.71 -1.72 -14.09
C TRP A 16 -5.18 -2.05 -13.78
N ARG A 17 -6.05 -1.05 -13.61
CA ARG A 17 -7.48 -1.28 -13.35
C ARG A 17 -8.19 -1.93 -14.54
N LEU A 18 -7.81 -1.59 -15.76
CA LEU A 18 -8.41 -2.14 -16.98
C LEU A 18 -7.93 -3.56 -17.29
N THR A 19 -6.65 -3.85 -17.03
CA THR A 19 -6.01 -5.12 -17.44
C THR A 19 -5.82 -6.11 -16.29
N GLY A 20 -5.93 -5.66 -15.04
CA GLY A 20 -5.57 -6.43 -13.84
C GLY A 20 -4.05 -6.72 -13.73
N SER A 21 -3.22 -6.17 -14.60
CA SER A 21 -1.81 -6.53 -14.67
C SER A 21 -1.01 -6.00 -13.47
N ARG A 22 -0.55 -6.92 -12.62
CA ARG A 22 0.19 -6.63 -11.37
C ARG A 22 1.46 -5.81 -11.59
N ARG A 23 2.06 -5.86 -12.79
CA ARG A 23 3.27 -5.09 -13.13
C ARG A 23 3.05 -3.58 -13.02
N PHE A 24 1.89 -3.10 -13.48
CA PHE A 24 1.56 -1.68 -13.41
C PHE A 24 1.19 -1.26 -11.99
N GLY A 25 0.56 -2.15 -11.23
CA GLY A 25 0.35 -1.98 -9.80
C GLY A 25 1.66 -1.87 -9.00
N ALA A 26 2.67 -2.68 -9.33
CA ALA A 26 3.98 -2.63 -8.70
C ALA A 26 4.71 -1.29 -8.94
N LEU A 27 4.42 -0.58 -10.03
CA LEU A 27 4.95 0.78 -10.23
C LEU A 27 4.39 1.78 -9.22
N LEU A 28 3.12 1.63 -8.81
CA LEU A 28 2.52 2.45 -7.76
C LEU A 28 3.18 2.16 -6.41
N ILE A 29 3.38 0.89 -6.07
CA ILE A 29 4.09 0.48 -4.84
C ILE A 29 5.50 1.05 -4.80
N ARG A 30 6.26 0.97 -5.89
CA ARG A 30 7.60 1.58 -5.98
C ARG A 30 7.57 3.10 -5.82
N ALA A 31 6.53 3.75 -6.31
CA ALA A 31 6.37 5.21 -6.16
C ALA A 31 6.08 5.64 -4.72
N LEU A 32 5.63 4.73 -3.84
CA LEU A 32 5.54 5.00 -2.40
C LEU A 32 6.91 5.25 -1.75
N SER A 33 7.99 4.69 -2.31
CA SER A 33 9.37 4.96 -1.89
C SER A 33 9.99 6.17 -2.58
N ALA A 34 9.24 6.91 -3.40
CA ALA A 34 9.80 8.05 -4.12
C ALA A 34 10.23 9.15 -3.12
N LYS A 35 11.40 9.76 -3.36
CA LYS A 35 11.87 10.93 -2.59
C LYS A 35 10.93 12.15 -2.71
N ASN A 36 10.09 12.19 -3.74
CA ASN A 36 9.15 13.28 -3.97
C ASN A 36 7.82 12.97 -3.28
N GLU A 37 7.48 13.77 -2.28
CA GLU A 37 6.27 13.59 -1.47
C GLU A 37 4.97 13.63 -2.30
N ASN A 38 4.91 14.47 -3.35
CA ASN A 38 3.73 14.52 -4.22
C ASN A 38 3.52 13.19 -4.96
N LEU A 39 4.60 12.57 -5.46
CA LEU A 39 4.51 11.27 -6.14
C LEU A 39 4.09 10.16 -5.18
N LYS A 40 4.64 10.17 -3.97
CA LYS A 40 4.27 9.24 -2.89
C LYS A 40 2.79 9.37 -2.52
N ASN A 41 2.30 10.61 -2.34
CA ASN A 41 0.90 10.87 -2.00
C ASN A 41 -0.06 10.46 -3.13
N ILE A 42 0.28 10.79 -4.39
CA ILE A 42 -0.51 10.37 -5.55
C ILE A 42 -0.59 8.84 -5.63
N ALA A 43 0.53 8.14 -5.45
CA ALA A 43 0.56 6.68 -5.46
C ALA A 43 -0.33 6.09 -4.34
N GLY A 44 -0.25 6.63 -3.12
CA GLY A 44 -1.10 6.21 -2.01
C GLY A 44 -2.59 6.37 -2.32
N ILE A 45 -3.00 7.54 -2.82
CA ILE A 45 -4.39 7.80 -3.21
C ILE A 45 -4.87 6.82 -4.31
N LEU A 46 -4.04 6.57 -5.33
CA LEU A 46 -4.39 5.67 -6.42
C LEU A 46 -4.54 4.22 -5.96
N ILE A 47 -3.72 3.78 -5.01
CA ILE A 47 -3.78 2.45 -4.40
C ILE A 47 -5.07 2.30 -3.57
N VAL A 48 -5.34 3.23 -2.65
CA VAL A 48 -6.59 3.20 -1.84
C VAL A 48 -7.81 3.23 -2.77
N ARG A 49 -7.80 4.09 -3.78
CA ARG A 49 -8.90 4.18 -4.75
C ARG A 49 -9.08 2.88 -5.52
N ALA A 50 -8.04 2.08 -5.73
CA ALA A 50 -8.15 0.79 -6.40
C ALA A 50 -8.86 -0.29 -5.53
N GLY A 51 -8.99 -0.05 -4.23
CA GLY A 51 -9.75 -0.92 -3.33
C GLY A 51 -9.17 -2.34 -3.28
N LYS A 52 -10.05 -3.36 -3.24
CA LYS A 52 -9.66 -4.78 -3.16
C LYS A 52 -8.66 -5.24 -4.21
N SER A 53 -8.66 -4.62 -5.40
CA SER A 53 -7.67 -4.97 -6.44
C SER A 53 -6.23 -4.71 -5.98
N ALA A 54 -6.01 -3.76 -5.06
CA ALA A 54 -4.72 -3.40 -4.50
C ALA A 54 -4.19 -4.38 -3.45
N GLU A 55 -5.08 -5.14 -2.81
CA GLU A 55 -4.75 -6.07 -1.73
C GLU A 55 -3.61 -7.04 -2.09
N PRO A 56 -3.66 -7.81 -3.19
CA PRO A 56 -2.58 -8.74 -3.53
C PRO A 56 -1.23 -8.04 -3.78
N LEU A 57 -1.24 -6.78 -4.24
CA LEU A 57 0.01 -6.03 -4.45
C LEU A 57 0.61 -5.55 -3.14
N LEU A 58 -0.24 -5.13 -2.21
CA LEU A 58 0.19 -4.71 -0.89
C LEU A 58 0.65 -5.90 -0.05
N GLN A 59 0.00 -7.06 -0.18
CA GLN A 59 0.49 -8.32 0.40
C GLN A 59 1.86 -8.70 -0.18
N ASP A 60 2.03 -8.63 -1.51
CA ASP A 60 3.33 -8.88 -2.15
C ASP A 60 4.41 -7.90 -1.62
N ALA A 61 4.06 -6.63 -1.43
CA ALA A 61 4.96 -5.61 -0.87
C ALA A 61 5.29 -5.87 0.61
N LEU A 62 4.30 -6.32 1.39
CA LEU A 62 4.45 -6.71 2.79
C LEU A 62 5.41 -7.89 2.93
N HIS A 63 5.25 -8.94 2.12
CA HIS A 63 6.15 -10.09 2.07
C HIS A 63 7.59 -9.71 1.68
N ARG A 64 7.75 -8.73 0.79
CA ARG A 64 9.06 -8.20 0.37
C ARG A 64 9.66 -7.21 1.37
N ARG A 65 8.94 -6.89 2.46
CA ARG A 65 9.30 -5.85 3.43
C ARG A 65 9.53 -4.47 2.80
N GLU A 66 8.78 -4.15 1.74
CA GLU A 66 8.85 -2.86 1.06
C GLU A 66 7.87 -1.85 1.67
N ASN A 67 8.39 -0.68 2.07
CA ASN A 67 7.61 0.42 2.67
C ASN A 67 6.70 -0.03 3.83
N LEU A 68 7.19 -0.97 4.66
CA LEU A 68 6.40 -1.68 5.67
C LEU A 68 5.38 -0.81 6.43
N PRO A 69 5.74 0.34 7.05
CA PRO A 69 4.76 1.13 7.80
C PRO A 69 3.60 1.61 6.93
N LEU A 70 3.89 2.07 5.71
CA LEU A 70 2.89 2.61 4.80
C LEU A 70 2.04 1.50 4.17
N THR A 71 2.65 0.38 3.81
CA THR A 71 1.96 -0.81 3.30
C THR A 71 0.97 -1.35 4.32
N LEU A 72 1.35 -1.40 5.60
CA LEU A 72 0.49 -1.81 6.72
C LEU A 72 -0.71 -0.87 6.90
N SER A 73 -0.49 0.45 6.85
CA SER A 73 -1.58 1.42 6.94
C SER A 73 -2.56 1.30 5.76
N LEU A 74 -2.03 1.18 4.54
CA LEU A 74 -2.86 1.02 3.34
C LEU A 74 -3.68 -0.27 3.37
N LEU A 75 -3.13 -1.38 3.88
CA LEU A 75 -3.87 -2.63 4.05
C LEU A 75 -5.01 -2.50 5.06
N ALA A 76 -4.79 -1.77 6.16
CA ALA A 76 -5.85 -1.48 7.12
C ALA A 76 -6.96 -0.60 6.53
N ASP A 77 -6.60 0.42 5.74
CA ASP A 77 -7.56 1.30 5.07
C ASP A 77 -8.45 0.55 4.07
N LEU A 78 -7.96 -0.56 3.50
CA LEU A 78 -8.75 -1.43 2.63
C LEU A 78 -9.76 -2.29 3.40
N GLY A 79 -9.58 -2.46 4.71
CA GLY A 79 -10.57 -3.07 5.61
C GLY A 79 -10.79 -4.57 5.44
N ASP A 80 -9.92 -5.30 4.73
CA ASP A 80 -10.11 -6.75 4.58
C ASP A 80 -9.64 -7.50 5.84
N ARG A 81 -10.49 -8.40 6.34
CA ARG A 81 -10.21 -9.19 7.55
C ARG A 81 -9.13 -10.24 7.29
N MET A 82 -8.94 -10.66 6.04
CA MET A 82 -7.91 -11.64 5.71
C MET A 82 -6.51 -11.10 6.01
N VAL A 83 -6.31 -9.79 5.88
CA VAL A 83 -5.01 -9.16 6.11
C VAL A 83 -4.65 -9.02 7.59
N GLU A 84 -5.61 -9.13 8.50
CA GLU A 84 -5.37 -9.05 9.95
C GLU A 84 -4.32 -10.08 10.39
N LYS A 85 -4.43 -11.31 9.89
CA LYS A 85 -3.49 -12.40 10.19
C LYS A 85 -2.10 -12.16 9.62
N GLU A 86 -1.99 -11.43 8.51
CA GLU A 86 -0.72 -11.09 7.89
C GLU A 86 -0.05 -9.89 8.57
N ILE A 87 -0.83 -8.96 9.12
CA ILE A 87 -0.34 -7.79 9.85
C ILE A 87 0.11 -8.16 11.26
N GLN A 88 -0.55 -9.12 11.90
CA GLN A 88 -0.31 -9.49 13.30
C GLN A 88 1.17 -9.78 13.66
N PRO A 89 1.94 -10.54 12.85
CA PRO A 89 3.37 -10.77 13.11
C PRO A 89 4.22 -9.49 13.14
N PHE A 90 3.81 -8.43 12.44
CA PHE A 90 4.55 -7.17 12.39
C PHE A 90 4.35 -6.31 13.64
N SER A 91 3.36 -6.61 14.50
CA SER A 91 3.10 -5.86 15.75
C SER A 91 4.23 -5.97 16.79
N THR A 92 5.11 -6.95 16.61
CA THR A 92 6.31 -7.22 17.40
C THR A 92 7.58 -7.14 16.55
N ASP A 93 7.55 -6.45 15.40
CA ASP A 93 8.75 -6.26 14.57
C ASP A 93 9.84 -5.50 15.34
N GLN A 94 11.11 -5.75 14.99
CA GLN A 94 12.26 -5.11 15.62
C GLN A 94 12.31 -3.61 15.34
N ASP A 95 11.78 -3.18 14.18
CA ASP A 95 11.63 -1.76 13.89
C ASP A 95 10.41 -1.20 14.63
N PRO A 96 10.60 -0.26 15.59
CA PRO A 96 9.51 0.31 16.36
C PRO A 96 8.46 1.01 15.48
N LYS A 97 8.87 1.59 14.34
CA LYS A 97 7.93 2.25 13.41
C LYS A 97 7.03 1.24 12.72
N VAL A 98 7.57 0.08 12.37
CA VAL A 98 6.80 -1.02 11.77
C VAL A 98 5.85 -1.62 12.80
N ALA A 99 6.34 -1.87 14.01
CA ALA A 99 5.51 -2.37 15.11
C ALA A 99 4.36 -1.43 15.44
N GLU A 100 4.61 -0.12 15.51
CA GLU A 100 3.59 0.88 15.76
C GLU A 100 2.56 0.95 14.61
N ALA A 101 3.02 0.96 13.36
CA ALA A 101 2.14 0.95 12.19
C ALA A 101 1.26 -0.30 12.14
N ALA A 102 1.81 -1.48 12.45
CA ALA A 102 1.05 -2.73 12.53
C ALA A 102 0.00 -2.69 13.64
N ARG A 103 0.35 -2.21 14.84
CA ARG A 103 -0.62 -2.05 15.95
C ARG A 103 -1.71 -1.04 15.61
N GLN A 104 -1.38 0.05 14.92
CA GLN A 104 -2.36 1.02 14.46
C GLN A 104 -3.28 0.42 13.40
N ALA A 105 -2.72 -0.29 12.43
CA ALA A 105 -3.46 -1.02 11.40
C ALA A 105 -4.48 -2.01 12.01
N LEU A 106 -4.05 -2.83 12.98
CA LEU A 106 -4.94 -3.76 13.70
C LEU A 106 -6.06 -3.03 14.46
N ARG A 107 -5.77 -1.88 15.08
CA ARG A 107 -6.79 -1.06 15.76
C ARG A 107 -7.83 -0.51 14.79
N VAL A 108 -7.41 -0.08 13.60
CA VAL A 108 -8.32 0.41 12.54
C VAL A 108 -9.23 -0.73 12.07
N LEU A 109 -8.66 -1.91 11.79
CA LEU A 109 -9.43 -3.11 11.41
C LEU A 109 -10.42 -3.53 12.49
N ALA A 110 -10.03 -3.45 13.77
CA ALA A 110 -10.91 -3.76 14.90
C ALA A 110 -12.04 -2.74 15.10
N SER A 111 -11.79 -1.46 14.77
CA SER A 111 -12.79 -0.39 14.88
C SER A 111 -13.80 -0.43 13.72
N ASN A 112 -13.40 -0.94 12.56
CA ASN A 112 -14.24 -1.02 11.36
C ASN A 112 -15.12 -2.29 11.32
N ARG A 113 -15.43 -2.86 12.50
CA ARG A 113 -16.01 -4.19 12.68
C ARG A 113 -17.54 -4.18 12.82
#